data_AF-A0A9D8G4J4-F1
#
_entry.id   AF-A0A9D8G4J4-F1
#
_cell.length_a   1.000
_cell.length_b   1.000
_cell.length_c   1.000
_cell.angle_alpha   90.00
_cell.angle_beta   90.00
_cell.angle_gamma   90.00
#
_symmetry.space_group_name_H-M   'P 1'
#
loop_
_entity.id
_entity.type
_entity.pdbx_description
1 polymer ?
#
loop_
_entity_poly.entity_id
_entity_poly.type
_entity_poly.pdbx_seq_one_letter_code
_entity_poly.pdbx_strand_id
1 'polypeptide(L)'
;MDASSSFGKALLTLIGAVSGVLIAYAFFVKDDAEALKPKQDAACEGTPIAVDYPYYGGMLQPHACAPQCEDNKQHYILYSNGKATQCQILPGCLDWGEDQGVTCVPQK
;
A
#
# COMPACT_ATOMS: atom_id res chain seq x y z
N MET A 1 15.37 -38.85 3.38
CA MET A 1 14.99 -38.78 1.95
C MET A 1 16.24 -39.05 1.14
N ASP A 2 16.26 -40.10 0.34
CA ASP A 2 17.41 -40.41 -0.52
C ASP A 2 17.28 -39.59 -1.82
N ALA A 3 18.06 -38.52 -1.91
CA ALA A 3 18.08 -37.61 -3.07
C ALA A 3 18.56 -38.30 -4.36
N SER A 4 19.19 -39.48 -4.27
CA SER A 4 19.66 -40.23 -5.43
C SER A 4 18.59 -41.08 -6.10
N SER A 5 17.52 -41.42 -5.36
CA SER A 5 16.38 -42.20 -5.86
C SER A 5 15.56 -41.42 -6.90
N SER A 6 14.92 -42.11 -7.83
CA SER A 6 14.06 -41.48 -8.85
C SER A 6 12.95 -40.63 -8.24
N PHE A 7 12.40 -41.06 -7.09
CA PHE A 7 11.43 -40.30 -6.32
C PHE A 7 12.04 -39.03 -5.70
N GLY A 8 13.24 -39.14 -5.11
CA GLY A 8 13.98 -38.00 -4.55
C GLY A 8 14.29 -36.93 -5.59
N LYS A 9 14.70 -37.34 -6.81
CA LYS A 9 14.96 -36.43 -7.93
C LYS A 9 13.68 -35.73 -8.39
N ALA A 10 12.58 -36.46 -8.59
CA ALA A 10 11.31 -35.89 -9.02
C ALA A 10 10.78 -34.84 -8.02
N LEU A 11 10.91 -35.11 -6.72
CA LEU A 11 10.49 -34.17 -5.68
C LEU A 11 11.35 -32.91 -5.65
N LEU A 12 12.68 -33.03 -5.80
CA LEU A 12 13.57 -31.87 -5.87
C LEU A 12 13.29 -31.01 -7.10
N THR A 13 13.00 -31.63 -8.25
CA THR A 13 12.59 -30.90 -9.47
C THR A 13 11.28 -30.15 -9.25
N LEU A 14 10.29 -30.77 -8.59
CA LEU A 14 9.02 -30.11 -8.28
C LEU A 14 9.22 -28.91 -7.35
N ILE A 15 9.98 -29.08 -6.26
CA ILE A 15 10.28 -27.98 -5.32
C ILE A 15 11.03 -26.86 -6.03
N GLY A 16 12.01 -27.18 -6.87
CA GLY A 16 12.75 -26.20 -7.67
C GLY A 16 11.83 -25.44 -8.63
N ALA A 17 10.93 -26.14 -9.32
CA ALA A 17 9.96 -25.52 -10.23
C ALA A 17 8.99 -24.60 -9.48
N VAL A 18 8.39 -25.06 -8.37
CA VAL A 18 7.47 -24.25 -7.56
C VAL A 18 8.19 -23.03 -6.98
N SER A 19 9.39 -23.21 -6.43
CA SER A 19 10.19 -22.10 -5.91
C SER A 19 10.53 -21.09 -7.01
N GLY A 20 10.91 -21.57 -8.20
CA GLY A 20 11.18 -20.73 -9.37
C GLY A 20 9.96 -19.91 -9.80
N VAL A 21 8.77 -20.53 -9.84
CA VAL A 21 7.51 -19.85 -10.15
C VAL A 21 7.18 -18.80 -9.10
N LEU A 22 7.32 -19.10 -7.81
CA LEU A 22 7.05 -18.15 -6.73
C LEU A 22 8.01 -16.96 -6.74
N ILE A 23 9.30 -17.20 -7.00
CA ILE A 23 10.30 -16.14 -7.14
C ILE A 23 9.96 -15.25 -8.34
N ALA A 24 9.65 -15.84 -9.50
CA ALA A 24 9.25 -15.07 -10.67
C ALA A 24 8.01 -14.21 -10.39
N TYR A 25 6.98 -14.79 -9.76
CA TYR A 25 5.76 -14.06 -9.38
C TYR A 25 6.04 -12.89 -8.44
N ALA A 26 6.94 -13.05 -7.47
CA ALA A 26 7.33 -11.98 -6.54
C ALA A 26 7.97 -10.77 -7.24
N PHE A 27 8.69 -10.97 -8.35
CA PHE A 27 9.23 -9.87 -9.15
C PHE A 27 8.13 -9.12 -9.91
N PHE A 28 7.13 -9.82 -10.47
CA PHE A 28 6.05 -9.18 -11.21
C PHE A 28 5.08 -8.38 -10.31
N VAL A 29 4.82 -8.83 -9.08
CA VAL A 29 3.90 -8.13 -8.15
C VAL A 29 4.49 -6.84 -7.56
N LYS A 30 5.82 -6.70 -7.57
CA LYS A 30 6.50 -5.58 -6.92
C LYS A 30 6.22 -4.23 -7.59
N ASP A 31 6.08 -4.20 -8.92
CA ASP A 31 5.89 -2.95 -9.67
C ASP A 31 4.52 -2.31 -9.41
N ASP A 32 3.50 -3.12 -9.13
CA ASP A 32 2.15 -2.61 -8.85
C ASP A 32 2.07 -1.89 -7.49
N ALA A 33 2.84 -2.32 -6.50
CA ALA A 33 2.78 -1.76 -5.14
C ALA A 33 3.31 -0.31 -5.05
N GLU A 34 4.24 0.08 -5.92
CA GLU A 34 4.75 1.46 -5.98
C GLU A 34 3.73 2.41 -6.58
N ALA A 35 2.95 1.97 -7.57
CA ALA A 35 1.92 2.78 -8.20
C ALA A 35 0.81 3.19 -7.22
N LEU A 36 0.61 2.43 -6.14
CA LEU A 36 -0.39 2.71 -5.12
C LEU A 36 0.07 3.77 -4.11
N LYS A 37 1.35 4.14 -4.09
CA LYS A 37 1.87 5.10 -3.11
C LYS A 37 1.53 6.53 -3.53
N PRO A 38 0.99 7.35 -2.62
CA PRO A 38 0.76 8.76 -2.89
C PRO A 38 2.07 9.52 -3.17
N LYS A 39 1.96 10.59 -3.96
CA LYS A 39 3.09 11.47 -4.31
C LYS A 39 3.02 12.75 -3.48
N GLN A 40 4.19 13.19 -3.03
CA GLN A 40 4.35 14.44 -2.29
C GLN A 40 3.82 15.64 -3.08
N ASP A 41 2.99 16.44 -2.43
CA ASP A 41 2.38 17.69 -2.91
C ASP A 41 1.59 17.55 -4.23
N ALA A 42 1.23 16.32 -4.60
CA ALA A 42 0.29 16.08 -5.69
C ALA A 42 -1.13 16.57 -5.31
N ALA A 43 -1.99 16.70 -6.31
CA ALA A 43 -3.41 16.94 -6.06
C ALA A 43 -4.00 15.78 -5.23
N CYS A 44 -4.77 16.09 -4.19
CA CYS A 44 -5.50 15.06 -3.46
C CYS A 44 -6.57 14.44 -4.38
N GLU A 45 -6.69 13.12 -4.32
CA GLU A 45 -7.65 12.33 -5.09
C GLU A 45 -8.77 11.83 -4.19
N GLY A 46 -10.01 11.90 -4.70
CA GLY A 46 -11.18 11.34 -4.04
C GLY A 46 -11.89 12.30 -3.07
N THR A 47 -12.62 11.72 -2.11
CA THR A 47 -13.47 12.47 -1.19
C THR A 47 -12.77 12.78 0.14
N PRO A 48 -12.90 14.02 0.67
CA PRO A 48 -12.27 14.38 1.94
C PRO A 48 -12.87 13.63 3.13
N ILE A 49 -12.00 13.14 4.00
CA ILE A 49 -12.31 12.76 5.39
C ILE A 49 -11.79 13.89 6.27
N ALA A 50 -12.69 14.77 6.73
CA ALA A 50 -12.30 15.87 7.60
C ALA A 50 -12.13 15.38 9.03
N VAL A 51 -10.96 15.66 9.62
CA VAL A 51 -10.62 15.31 11.00
C VAL A 51 -10.38 16.57 11.83
N ASP A 52 -10.67 16.51 13.13
CA ASP A 52 -10.61 17.65 14.05
C ASP A 52 -9.20 17.88 14.64
N TYR A 53 -8.30 16.93 14.46
CA TYR A 53 -6.91 17.03 14.89
C TYR A 53 -5.97 17.53 13.76
N PRO A 54 -4.90 18.26 14.12
CA PRO A 54 -3.92 18.77 13.16
C PRO A 54 -2.94 17.68 12.72
N TYR A 55 -2.39 17.81 11.51
CA TYR A 55 -1.28 16.97 11.06
C TYR A 55 0.09 17.55 11.39
N TYR A 56 0.88 16.80 12.16
CA TYR A 56 2.28 17.12 12.48
C TYR A 56 3.29 16.12 11.88
N GLY A 57 2.80 15.07 11.20
CA GLY A 57 3.62 14.00 10.65
C GLY A 57 3.94 12.90 11.66
N GLY A 58 4.18 11.70 11.13
CA GLY A 58 4.73 10.56 11.88
C GLY A 58 3.76 9.38 12.03
N MET A 59 4.36 8.19 12.07
CA MET A 59 3.71 6.86 12.11
C MET A 59 2.82 6.59 13.33
N LEU A 60 2.86 7.43 14.37
CA LEU A 60 2.07 7.24 15.60
C LEU A 60 0.87 8.18 15.70
N GLN A 61 0.60 8.97 14.66
CA GLN A 61 -0.56 9.85 14.62
C GLN A 61 -1.83 9.06 14.27
N PRO A 62 -3.03 9.58 14.57
CA PRO A 62 -4.26 8.86 14.32
C PRO A 62 -4.50 8.67 12.82
N HIS A 63 -4.71 7.42 12.44
CA HIS A 63 -4.92 6.94 11.08
C HIS A 63 -6.39 6.95 10.70
N ALA A 64 -6.72 7.51 9.53
CA ALA A 64 -8.10 7.75 9.14
C ALA A 64 -8.48 7.20 7.75
N CYS A 65 -7.61 6.42 7.08
CA CYS A 65 -7.88 5.85 5.76
C CYS A 65 -8.71 4.56 5.77
N ALA A 66 -9.00 3.98 6.95
CA ALA A 66 -9.80 2.75 7.07
C ALA A 66 -11.16 2.78 6.32
N PRO A 67 -11.94 3.89 6.30
CA PRO A 67 -13.23 3.94 5.58
C PRO A 67 -13.13 3.60 4.09
N GLN A 68 -12.00 3.90 3.44
CA GLN A 68 -11.76 3.57 2.03
C GLN A 68 -11.84 2.07 1.74
N CYS A 69 -11.43 1.21 2.69
CA CYS A 69 -11.55 -0.24 2.52
C CYS A 69 -13.02 -0.70 2.59
N GLU A 70 -13.88 0.03 3.31
CA GLU A 70 -15.28 -0.35 3.54
C GLU A 70 -16.18 0.07 2.38
N ASP A 71 -15.98 1.29 1.87
CA ASP A 71 -16.83 1.87 0.82
C ASP A 71 -16.25 1.76 -0.60
N ASN A 72 -15.00 1.31 -0.70
CA ASN A 72 -14.25 1.15 -1.95
C ASN A 72 -14.18 2.44 -2.78
N LYS A 73 -14.11 3.61 -2.12
CA LYS A 73 -13.93 4.92 -2.75
C LYS A 73 -12.60 5.54 -2.33
N GLN A 74 -11.98 6.26 -3.24
CA GLN A 74 -10.74 6.96 -2.93
C GLN A 74 -11.02 8.09 -1.93
N HIS A 75 -10.20 8.16 -0.89
CA HIS A 75 -10.25 9.20 0.13
C HIS A 75 -8.90 9.90 0.32
N TYR A 76 -8.96 11.09 0.90
CA TYR A 76 -7.82 11.80 1.46
C TYR A 76 -8.22 12.39 2.81
N ILE A 77 -7.25 12.60 3.71
CA ILE A 77 -7.50 13.14 5.04
C ILE A 77 -7.31 14.65 5.00
N LEU A 78 -8.28 15.40 5.49
CA LEU A 78 -8.22 16.86 5.62
C LEU A 78 -8.17 17.22 7.10
N TYR A 79 -7.05 17.78 7.53
CA TYR A 79 -6.80 18.07 8.95
C TYR A 79 -7.23 19.49 9.33
N SER A 80 -7.43 19.71 10.63
CA SER A 80 -7.87 21.00 11.16
C SER A 80 -6.87 22.15 10.96
N ASN A 81 -5.59 21.84 10.70
CA ASN A 81 -4.57 22.83 10.35
C ASN A 81 -4.48 23.13 8.84
N GLY A 82 -5.44 22.66 8.03
CA GLY A 82 -5.53 22.91 6.60
C GLY A 82 -4.56 22.10 5.74
N LYS A 83 -3.78 21.19 6.34
CA LYS A 83 -3.00 20.21 5.59
C LYS A 83 -3.89 19.05 5.14
N ALA A 84 -3.39 18.28 4.18
CA ALA A 84 -3.99 17.03 3.77
C ALA A 84 -2.94 15.97 3.46
N THR A 85 -3.31 14.71 3.63
CA THR A 85 -2.52 13.53 3.27
C THR A 85 -3.38 12.62 2.41
N GLN A 86 -2.75 11.95 1.47
CA GLN A 86 -3.43 11.05 0.55
C GLN A 86 -3.39 9.64 1.12
N CYS A 87 -4.56 9.00 1.25
CA CYS A 87 -4.63 7.56 1.51
C CYS A 87 -4.00 6.81 0.35
N GLN A 88 -3.47 5.60 0.59
CA GLN A 88 -2.96 4.76 -0.50
C GLN A 88 -3.98 4.70 -1.65
N ILE A 89 -3.52 4.72 -2.90
CA ILE A 89 -4.43 4.65 -4.04
C ILE A 89 -5.07 3.25 -4.06
N LEU A 90 -6.37 3.19 -4.37
CA LEU A 90 -7.11 1.92 -4.51
C LEU A 90 -6.41 0.98 -5.51
N PRO A 91 -6.37 -0.35 -5.24
CA PRO A 91 -7.05 -1.07 -4.17
C PRO A 91 -6.35 -1.04 -2.81
N GLY A 92 -5.27 -0.26 -2.66
CA GLY A 92 -4.67 -0.01 -1.36
C GLY A 92 -5.63 0.75 -0.44
N CYS A 93 -5.47 0.59 0.88
CA CYS A 93 -6.23 1.37 1.86
C CYS A 93 -5.44 1.62 3.15
N LEU A 94 -4.11 1.59 3.05
CA LEU A 94 -3.21 1.89 4.17
C LEU A 94 -2.97 3.41 4.28
N ASP A 95 -2.64 3.85 5.49
CA ASP A 95 -2.28 5.23 5.83
C ASP A 95 -0.82 5.56 5.47
N TRP A 96 -0.27 4.92 4.42
CA TRP A 96 1.14 5.05 4.05
C TRP A 96 1.54 6.52 3.83
N GLY A 97 0.65 7.33 3.28
CA GLY A 97 0.90 8.77 3.11
C GLY A 97 1.11 9.49 4.46
N GLU A 98 0.26 9.23 5.45
CA GLU A 98 0.41 9.75 6.82
C GLU A 98 1.70 9.27 7.48
N ASP A 99 1.99 7.97 7.37
CA ASP A 99 3.18 7.34 7.96
C ASP A 99 4.48 7.92 7.43
N GLN A 100 4.51 8.23 6.14
CA GLN A 100 5.70 8.72 5.44
C GLN A 100 5.80 10.25 5.38
N GLY A 101 4.87 10.99 6.01
CA GLY A 101 4.94 12.45 5.94
C GLY A 101 4.44 13.03 4.62
N VAL A 102 3.81 12.22 3.75
CA VAL A 102 3.45 12.59 2.38
C VAL A 102 2.16 13.37 2.35
N THR A 103 2.25 14.66 2.04
CA THR A 103 1.10 15.56 1.93
C THR A 103 0.58 15.67 0.50
N CYS A 104 -0.69 16.05 0.35
CA CYS A 104 -1.32 16.38 -0.92
C CYS A 104 -2.01 17.75 -0.82
N VAL A 105 -2.35 18.32 -1.99
CA VAL A 105 -3.02 19.62 -2.11
C VAL A 105 -4.51 19.39 -2.44
N PRO A 106 -5.44 19.73 -1.52
CA PRO A 106 -6.87 19.60 -1.78
C PRO A 106 -7.28 20.44 -2.99
N GLN A 107 -7.97 19.83 -3.94
CA GLN A 107 -8.55 20.56 -5.06
C GLN A 107 -9.88 21.18 -4.61
N LYS A 108 -10.12 22.43 -5.02
CA LYS A 108 -11.33 23.19 -4.69
C LYS A 108 -12.54 22.73 -5.49
#